data_AF-A0A1V2QFH2-F1
#
_entry.id   AF-A0A1V2QFH2-F1
#
_cell.length_a   1.000
_cell.length_b   1.000
_cell.length_c   1.000
_cell.angle_alpha   90.00
_cell.angle_beta   90.00
_cell.angle_gamma   90.00
#
_symmetry.space_group_name_H-M   'P 1'
#
loop_
_entity.id
_entity.type
_entity.pdbx_description
1 polymer ?
#
loop_
_entity_poly.entity_id
_entity_poly.type
_entity_poly.pdbx_seq_one_letter_code
_entity_poly.pdbx_strand_id
1 'polypeptide(L)' 'MVLMVQECYRHAKVIGAWGGGQAALLDAGCAADDLGVVVGDTPAGVFEEVLGLLGTHRVWDRFPVSVA' A
#
# COMPACT_ATOMS: atom_id res chain seq x y z
N MET A 1 6.38 6.54 -12.27
CA MET A 1 5.41 6.24 -11.20
C MET A 1 5.95 6.40 -9.78
N VAL A 2 7.27 6.34 -9.56
CA VAL A 2 7.90 6.38 -8.21
C VAL A 2 7.34 7.49 -7.32
N LEU A 3 7.33 8.76 -7.77
CA LEU A 3 6.81 9.87 -6.96
C LEU A 3 5.35 9.66 -6.53
N MET A 4 4.47 9.19 -7.42
CA MET A 4 3.07 8.97 -7.09
C MET A 4 2.90 7.88 -6.00
N VAL A 5 3.65 6.78 -6.12
CA VAL A 5 3.64 5.70 -5.12
C VAL A 5 4.15 6.22 -3.78
N GLN A 6 5.26 6.95 -3.78
CA GLN A 6 5.84 7.56 -2.58
C GLN A 6 4.88 8.56 -1.91
N GLU A 7 4.21 9.41 -2.69
CA GLU A 7 3.21 10.35 -2.17
C GLU A 7 2.01 9.59 -1.58
N CYS A 8 1.51 8.55 -2.23
CA CYS A 8 0.42 7.72 -1.69
C CYS A 8 0.84 7.03 -0.38
N TYR A 9 2.05 6.49 -0.32
CA TYR A 9 2.57 5.80 0.86
C TYR A 9 2.76 6.76 2.03
N ARG A 10 3.40 7.92 1.80
CA ARG A 10 3.62 8.96 2.82
C ARG A 10 2.31 9.50 3.36
N HIS A 11 1.28 9.60 2.51
CA HIS A 11 -0.06 10.00 2.91
C HIS A 11 -0.88 8.85 3.50
N ALA A 12 -0.28 7.74 3.95
CA ALA A 12 -0.98 6.63 4.60
C ALA A 12 -2.12 6.04 3.77
N LYS A 13 -2.01 6.04 2.43
CA LYS A 13 -2.98 5.35 1.57
C LYS A 13 -2.67 3.86 1.50
N VAL A 14 -3.73 3.08 1.31
CA VAL A 14 -3.66 1.69 0.85
C VAL A 14 -3.15 1.69 -0.59
N ILE A 15 -2.26 0.75 -0.93
CA ILE A 15 -1.70 0.62 -2.28
C ILE A 15 -1.78 -0.85 -2.70
N GLY A 16 -2.48 -1.12 -3.80
CA GLY A 16 -2.53 -2.44 -4.41
C GLY A 16 -1.64 -2.54 -5.64
N ALA A 17 -0.96 -3.68 -5.81
CA ALA A 17 -0.19 -3.97 -7.01
C ALA A 17 -0.32 -5.44 -7.46
N TRP A 18 -0.35 -5.64 -8.77
CA TRP A 18 -0.28 -6.94 -9.43
C TRP A 18 0.57 -6.83 -10.70
N GLY A 19 1.10 -7.95 -11.19
CA GLY A 19 1.96 -7.99 -12.38
C GLY A 19 3.11 -6.98 -12.30
N GLY A 20 3.28 -6.16 -13.35
CA GLY A 20 4.33 -5.13 -13.39
C GLY A 20 4.24 -4.03 -12.32
N GLY A 21 3.11 -3.90 -11.61
CA GLY A 21 2.96 -2.96 -10.49
C GLY A 21 3.89 -3.27 -9.32
N GLN A 22 4.28 -4.54 -9.12
CA GLN A 22 5.19 -4.95 -8.05
C GLN A 22 6.58 -4.32 -8.22
N ALA A 23 7.07 -4.22 -9.46
CA ALA A 23 8.32 -3.53 -9.76
C ALA A 23 8.22 -2.02 -9.45
N ALA A 24 7.07 -1.40 -9.71
CA ALA A 24 6.87 0.01 -9.38
C ALA A 24 6.84 0.30 -7.86
N LEU A 25 6.39 -0.66 -7.03
CA LEU A 25 6.50 -0.59 -5.58
C LEU A 25 7.96 -0.69 -5.12
N LEU A 26 8.70 -1.66 -5.69
CA LEU A 26 10.13 -1.86 -5.40
C LEU A 26 10.95 -0.61 -5.75
N ASP A 27 10.76 -0.05 -6.94
CA ASP A 27 11.43 1.19 -7.38
C ASP A 27 11.09 2.39 -6.49
N ALA A 28 9.92 2.38 -5.83
CA ALA A 28 9.50 3.41 -4.91
C ALA A 28 10.01 3.22 -3.47
N GLY A 29 10.61 2.06 -3.17
CA GLY A 29 11.06 1.68 -1.83
C GLY A 29 9.92 1.25 -0.90
N CYS A 30 8.79 0.79 -1.45
CA CYS A 30 7.67 0.23 -0.67
C CYS A 30 7.75 -1.30 -0.70
N ALA A 31 7.89 -1.93 0.47
CA ALA A 31 7.98 -3.38 0.57
C ALA A 31 6.59 -4.02 0.37
N ALA A 32 6.56 -5.25 -0.14
CA ALA A 32 5.30 -5.97 -0.40
C ALA A 32 4.55 -6.34 0.89
N ASP A 33 5.26 -6.40 2.02
CA ASP A 33 4.76 -6.72 3.36
C ASP A 33 4.59 -5.48 4.26
N ASP A 34 4.80 -4.28 3.73
CA ASP A 34 4.49 -3.05 4.45
C ASP A 34 2.99 -2.97 4.77
N LEU A 35 2.65 -2.48 5.96
CA LEU A 35 1.25 -2.32 6.39
C LEU A 35 0.43 -1.57 5.32
N GLY A 36 -0.67 -2.14 4.84
CA GLY A 36 -1.54 -1.52 3.82
C GLY A 36 -0.96 -1.47 2.41
N VAL A 37 0.12 -2.20 2.13
CA VAL A 37 0.52 -2.59 0.77
C VAL A 37 -0.05 -3.98 0.50
N VAL A 38 -0.76 -4.13 -0.61
CA VAL A 38 -1.38 -5.40 -1.03
C VAL A 38 -0.75 -5.82 -2.35
N VAL A 39 -0.13 -6.99 -2.36
CA VAL A 39 0.46 -7.58 -3.56
C VAL A 39 -0.15 -8.95 -3.82
N GLY A 40 -0.51 -9.22 -5.06
CA GLY A 40 -1.03 -10.52 -5.46
C GLY A 40 -0.93 -10.78 -6.95
N ASP A 41 -1.18 -12.04 -7.33
CA ASP A 41 -1.08 -12.49 -8.72
C ASP A 41 -2.34 -12.17 -9.54
N THR A 42 -3.48 -11.98 -8.88
CA THR A 42 -4.75 -11.68 -9.55
C THR A 42 -5.21 -10.25 -9.27
N PRO A 43 -5.60 -9.49 -10.31
CA PRO A 43 -6.14 -8.13 -10.11
C PRO A 43 -7.38 -8.11 -9.23
N ALA A 44 -8.26 -9.13 -9.36
CA ALA A 44 -9.50 -9.22 -8.59
C ALA A 44 -9.24 -9.38 -7.09
N GLY A 45 -8.33 -10.29 -6.70
CA GLY A 45 -7.99 -10.50 -5.29
C GLY A 45 -7.35 -9.27 -4.66
N VAL A 46 -6.40 -8.63 -5.37
CA VAL A 46 -5.79 -7.38 -4.89
C VAL A 46 -6.84 -6.28 -4.73
N PHE A 47 -7.77 -6.15 -5.68
CA PHE A 47 -8.82 -5.14 -5.60
C PHE A 47 -9.77 -5.38 -4.43
N GLU A 48 -10.21 -6.61 -4.19
CA GLU A 48 -11.11 -6.95 -3.08
C GLU A 48 -10.49 -6.60 -1.72
N GLU A 49 -9.22 -6.93 -1.51
CA GLU A 49 -8.52 -6.62 -0.27
C GLU A 49 -8.28 -5.11 -0.10
N VAL A 50 -7.83 -4.43 -1.17
CA VAL A 50 -7.69 -2.97 -1.17
C VAL A 50 -9.03 -2.30 -0.85
N LEU A 51 -10.13 -2.76 -1.44
CA LEU A 51 -11.46 -2.23 -1.20
C LEU A 51 -11.88 -2.36 0.27
N GLY A 52 -11.58 -3.51 0.90
CA GLY A 52 -11.79 -3.70 2.33
C GLY A 52 -10.99 -2.70 3.18
N LEU A 53 -9.69 -2.56 2.88
CA LEU A 53 -8.80 -1.64 3.59
C LEU A 53 -9.13 -0.15 3.36
N LEU A 54 -9.67 0.22 2.19
CA LEU A 54 -10.14 1.59 1.95
C LEU A 54 -11.21 2.04 2.95
N GLY A 55 -11.95 1.09 3.55
CA GLY A 55 -12.90 1.35 4.63
C GLY A 55 -12.25 1.96 5.89
N THR A 56 -10.94 1.79 6.08
CA THR A 56 -10.20 2.42 7.19
C THR A 56 -9.82 3.88 6.91
N HIS A 57 -10.09 4.37 5.68
CA HIS A 57 -9.68 5.67 5.14
C HIS A 57 -8.17 5.87 4.99
N ARG A 58 -7.36 5.46 5.98
CA ARG A 58 -5.89 5.54 6.01
C ARG A 58 -5.28 4.38 6.80
N VAL A 59 -3.99 4.13 6.56
CA VAL A 59 -3.18 3.11 7.24
C VAL A 59 -2.42 3.76 8.39
N TRP A 60 -3.13 4.12 9.47
CA TRP A 60 -2.55 4.86 10.60
C TRP A 60 -1.51 4.06 11.39
N ASP A 61 -1.55 2.73 11.33
CA ASP A 61 -0.61 1.85 12.04
C ASP A 61 0.86 2.01 11.57
N ARG A 62 1.10 2.65 10.42
CA ARG A 62 2.45 3.07 10.01
C ARG A 62 3.03 4.21 10.87
N PHE A 63 2.20 4.88 11.66
CA PHE A 63 2.56 6.04 12.48
C PHE A 63 2.18 5.77 13.95
N PRO A 64 2.82 4.78 14.61
CA PRO A 64 2.50 4.44 15.99
C PRO A 64 2.80 5.64 16.90
N VAL A 65 1.85 5.95 17.78
CA VAL A 65 2.02 6.99 18.81
C VAL A 65 2.42 6.30 20.11
N SER A 66 3.55 6.72 20.71
CA SER A 66 3.93 6.36 22.07
C SER A 66 3.58 7.48 23.03
N VAL A 67 2.93 7.16 24.15
CA VAL A 67 2.78 8.06 25.29
C VAL A 67 3.78 7.61 26.36
N ALA A 68 4.57 8.55 26.87
CA ALA A 68 5.54 8.33 27.94
C ALA A 68 4.87 8.37 29.33
#